data_AF-W7PB88-F1
#
_entry.id   AF-W7PB88-F1
#
_cell.length_a   1.000
_cell.length_b   1.000
_cell.length_c   1.000
_cell.angle_alpha   90.00
_cell.angle_beta   90.00
_cell.angle_gamma   90.00
#
_symmetry.space_group_name_H-M   'P 1'
#
loop_
_entity.id
_entity.type
_entity.pdbx_description
1 polymer ?
#
loop_
_entity_poly.entity_id
_entity_poly.type
_entity_poly.pdbx_seq_one_letter_code
_entity_poly.pdbx_strand_id
1 'polypeptide(L)'
;MRLTAPVKKFSDGFSECDDIFGRKKLHDTIMRVVTNAPDKSLVLALNDEWGNGKTSFVKMMSSEIINNASDKFDVIYFDAFENDYQSDPFVSLTSKIYSLIKKDEGKLKNLGQELLAIGKKLGASFALNGAKFAVSTLTSGLVSGSTLEKANDAINDAISSPIEEYIEEKIKKAKVN
;
A
#
# COMPACT_ATOMS: atom_id res chain seq x y z
N MET A 1 -2.70 16.58 29.34
CA MET A 1 -2.82 17.30 28.05
C MET A 1 -1.65 16.88 27.17
N ARG A 2 -1.85 16.05 26.14
CA ARG A 2 -0.78 15.73 25.17
C ARG A 2 -0.75 16.84 24.12
N LEU A 3 0.28 17.67 24.16
CA LEU A 3 0.55 18.66 23.13
C LEU A 3 1.25 17.94 21.97
N THR A 4 0.51 17.50 20.97
CA THR A 4 1.10 17.00 19.72
C THR A 4 1.25 18.17 18.77
N ALA A 5 2.47 18.36 18.25
CA ALA A 5 2.71 19.34 17.20
C ALA A 5 1.86 18.99 15.96
N PRO A 6 1.31 20.00 15.25
CA PRO A 6 0.55 19.75 14.04
C PRO A 6 1.46 19.07 13.01
N VAL A 7 0.99 17.95 12.44
CA VAL A 7 1.73 17.22 11.40
C VAL A 7 1.64 18.02 10.11
N LYS A 8 2.79 18.44 9.59
CA LYS A 8 2.86 19.14 8.30
C LYS A 8 2.52 18.18 7.16
N LYS A 9 1.71 18.65 6.21
CA LYS A 9 1.26 17.84 5.05
C LYS A 9 2.26 17.79 3.90
N PHE A 10 3.18 18.75 3.82
CA PHE A 10 4.17 18.85 2.74
C PHE A 10 3.53 18.85 1.34
N SER A 11 2.41 19.57 1.15
CA SER A 11 1.64 19.59 -0.10
C SER A 11 2.43 20.10 -1.30
N ASP A 12 3.44 20.94 -1.05
CA ASP A 12 4.17 21.66 -2.09
C ASP A 12 5.47 20.92 -2.49
N GLY A 13 5.67 19.69 -2.01
CA GLY A 13 6.87 18.91 -2.29
C GLY A 13 8.12 19.46 -1.61
N PHE A 14 9.23 19.54 -2.34
CA PHE A 14 10.51 20.03 -1.82
C PHE A 14 10.63 21.56 -1.90
N SER A 15 9.83 22.29 -1.11
CA SER A 15 9.92 23.75 -1.02
C SER A 15 11.11 24.21 -0.17
N GLU A 16 11.59 25.45 -0.36
CA GLU A 16 12.70 26.00 0.43
C GLU A 16 12.43 26.04 1.94
N CYS A 17 11.17 26.24 2.32
CA CYS A 17 10.74 26.25 3.72
C CYS A 17 10.68 24.86 4.36
N ASP A 18 10.56 23.80 3.55
CA ASP A 18 10.28 22.44 4.01
C ASP A 18 11.51 21.54 3.86
N ASP A 19 12.23 21.68 2.75
CA ASP A 19 13.45 20.94 2.45
C ASP A 19 14.70 21.60 3.07
N ILE A 20 14.65 21.81 4.38
CA ILE A 20 15.74 22.42 5.17
C ILE A 20 17.06 21.62 5.10
N PHE A 21 17.02 20.38 4.62
CA PHE A 21 18.18 19.51 4.46
C PHE A 21 18.64 19.37 2.99
N GLY A 22 18.00 20.04 2.03
CA GLY A 22 18.38 20.01 0.62
C GLY A 22 18.28 18.63 -0.04
N ARG A 23 17.29 17.83 0.36
CA ARG A 23 17.06 16.44 -0.06
C ARG A 23 16.37 16.30 -1.41
N LYS A 24 15.97 17.38 -2.06
CA LYS A 24 15.49 17.32 -3.45
C LYS A 24 16.48 16.59 -4.37
N LYS A 25 17.79 16.78 -4.17
CA LYS A 25 18.84 16.07 -4.93
C LYS A 25 18.79 14.55 -4.77
N LEU A 26 18.46 14.07 -3.56
CA LEU A 26 18.28 12.64 -3.29
C LEU A 26 17.05 12.12 -4.03
N HIS A 27 15.94 12.85 -3.98
CA HIS A 27 14.74 12.53 -4.76
C HIS A 27 15.03 12.44 -6.26
N ASP A 28 15.68 13.45 -6.84
CA ASP A 28 16.02 13.47 -8.27
C ASP A 28 16.90 12.26 -8.66
N THR A 29 17.79 11.81 -7.76
CA THR A 29 18.61 10.62 -7.94
C THR A 29 17.77 9.34 -7.92
N ILE A 30 16.88 9.20 -6.94
CA ILE A 30 15.96 8.06 -6.84
C ILE A 30 15.08 7.97 -8.08
N MET A 31 14.49 9.08 -8.53
CA MET A 31 13.64 9.09 -9.73
C MET A 31 14.41 8.68 -10.98
N ARG A 32 15.68 9.07 -11.10
CA ARG A 32 16.53 8.60 -12.20
C ARG A 32 16.75 7.09 -12.16
N VAL A 33 16.98 6.51 -10.99
CA VAL A 33 17.10 5.05 -10.86
C VAL A 33 15.79 4.37 -11.22
N VAL A 34 14.67 4.82 -10.65
CA VAL A 34 13.34 4.22 -10.88
C VAL A 34 12.93 4.29 -12.35
N THR A 35 13.27 5.38 -13.06
CA THR A 35 12.89 5.57 -14.48
C THR A 35 13.78 4.79 -15.45
N ASN A 36 15.04 4.52 -15.10
CA ASN A 36 16.01 3.94 -16.04
C ASN A 36 16.41 2.50 -15.69
N ALA A 37 15.93 1.95 -14.58
CA ALA A 37 16.20 0.58 -14.22
C ALA A 37 15.66 -0.39 -15.30
N PRO A 38 16.42 -1.44 -15.64
CA PRO A 38 15.96 -2.45 -16.58
C PRO A 38 14.79 -3.28 -16.02
N ASP A 39 14.75 -3.45 -14.70
CA ASP A 39 13.70 -4.19 -14.00
C ASP A 39 12.48 -3.30 -13.74
N LYS A 40 11.30 -3.83 -14.04
CA LYS A 40 10.01 -3.12 -13.88
C LYS A 40 9.52 -3.03 -12.43
N SER A 41 10.19 -3.68 -11.48
CA SER A 41 9.78 -3.74 -10.08
C SER A 41 11.00 -3.56 -9.17
N LEU A 42 11.00 -2.49 -8.40
CA LEU A 42 12.11 -2.09 -7.54
C LEU A 42 11.62 -1.89 -6.11
N VAL A 43 12.43 -2.33 -5.16
CA VAL A 43 12.23 -2.06 -3.74
C VAL A 43 13.40 -1.23 -3.25
N LEU A 44 13.10 -0.07 -2.66
CA LEU A 44 14.08 0.85 -2.09
C LEU A 44 13.88 0.96 -0.59
N ALA A 45 14.95 0.79 0.18
CA ALA A 45 14.94 0.97 1.62
C ALA A 45 15.64 2.27 1.99
N LEU A 46 14.93 3.17 2.67
CA LEU A 46 15.50 4.40 3.24
C LEU A 46 15.92 4.13 4.69
N ASN A 47 17.23 4.00 4.92
CA ASN A 47 17.79 3.75 6.25
C ASN A 47 18.42 5.03 6.82
N ASP A 48 18.04 5.39 8.04
CA ASP A 48 18.55 6.55 8.78
C ASP A 48 18.14 6.45 10.27
N GLU A 49 18.67 7.30 11.14
CA GLU A 49 18.28 7.38 12.56
C GLU A 49 16.90 8.02 12.76
N TRP A 50 16.29 7.75 13.92
CA TRP A 50 15.02 8.37 14.29
C TRP A 50 15.18 9.89 14.42
N GLY A 51 14.21 10.65 13.93
CA GLY A 51 14.24 12.12 14.00
C GLY A 51 14.96 12.80 12.84
N ASN A 52 15.67 12.07 11.98
CA ASN A 52 16.30 12.64 10.78
C ASN A 52 15.31 12.95 9.64
N GLY A 53 14.00 12.98 9.87
CA GLY A 53 13.03 13.45 8.87
C GLY A 53 12.79 12.50 7.68
N LYS A 54 12.97 11.18 7.86
CA LYS A 54 12.60 10.18 6.84
C LYS A 54 11.13 10.30 6.41
N THR A 55 10.22 10.41 7.37
CA THR A 55 8.79 10.58 7.11
C THR A 55 8.52 11.86 6.32
N SER A 56 9.16 12.97 6.71
CA SER A 56 9.06 14.24 5.97
C SER A 56 9.56 14.11 4.53
N PHE A 57 10.69 13.41 4.33
CA PHE A 57 11.24 13.15 3.00
C PHE A 57 10.27 12.37 2.11
N VAL A 58 9.72 11.26 2.59
CA VAL A 58 8.77 10.45 1.79
C VAL A 58 7.48 11.21 1.49
N LYS A 59 7.00 12.03 2.43
CA LYS A 59 5.82 12.89 2.21
C LYS A 59 6.10 13.98 1.16
N MET A 60 7.22 14.70 1.27
CA MET A 60 7.65 15.67 0.25
C MET A 60 7.83 15.01 -1.12
N MET A 61 8.51 13.85 -1.17
CA MET A 61 8.67 13.07 -2.40
C MET A 61 7.34 12.66 -3.02
N SER A 62 6.37 12.25 -2.19
CA SER A 62 5.04 11.86 -2.69
C SER A 62 4.34 13.05 -3.33
N SER A 63 4.31 14.21 -2.66
CA SER A 63 3.72 15.44 -3.18
C SER A 63 4.44 15.96 -4.42
N GLU A 64 5.77 15.89 -4.45
CA GLU A 64 6.59 16.30 -5.61
C GLU A 64 6.20 15.51 -6.85
N ILE A 65 6.06 14.18 -6.74
CA ILE A 65 5.67 13.33 -7.86
C ILE A 65 4.22 13.63 -8.29
N ILE A 66 3.29 13.80 -7.33
CA ILE A 66 1.89 14.13 -7.64
C ILE A 66 1.79 15.47 -8.39
N ASN A 67 2.54 16.47 -7.95
CA ASN A 67 2.49 17.83 -8.51
C ASN A 67 3.18 17.92 -9.88
N ASN A 68 4.28 17.18 -10.08
CA ASN A 68 5.19 17.40 -11.22
C ASN A 68 5.32 16.21 -12.18
N ALA A 69 4.79 15.02 -11.84
CA ALA A 69 4.95 13.80 -12.63
C ALA A 69 3.74 12.84 -12.56
N SER A 70 2.54 13.37 -12.27
CA SER A 70 1.30 12.60 -12.19
C SER A 70 0.84 12.00 -13.52
N ASP A 71 1.40 12.45 -14.65
CA ASP A 71 1.21 11.86 -15.97
C ASP A 71 1.96 10.53 -16.15
N LYS A 72 2.96 10.25 -15.30
CA LYS A 72 3.85 9.09 -15.40
C LYS A 72 3.76 8.15 -14.23
N PHE A 73 3.43 8.65 -13.04
CA PHE A 73 3.47 7.90 -11.80
C PHE A 73 2.20 8.09 -10.97
N ASP A 74 1.59 6.98 -10.59
CA ASP A 74 0.65 6.92 -9.49
C ASP A 74 1.40 6.71 -8.17
N VAL A 75 1.04 7.49 -7.16
CA VAL A 75 1.73 7.47 -5.86
C VAL A 75 0.77 7.07 -4.74
N ILE A 76 1.22 6.12 -3.92
CA ILE A 76 0.50 5.66 -2.73
C ILE A 76 1.38 5.90 -1.51
N TYR A 77 0.95 6.79 -0.62
CA TYR A 77 1.54 6.92 0.71
C TYR A 77 0.78 6.06 1.72
N PHE A 78 1.49 5.15 2.39
CA PHE A 78 0.95 4.29 3.43
C PHE A 78 1.83 4.35 4.68
N ASP A 79 1.22 4.75 5.80
CA ASP A 79 1.88 4.74 7.11
C ASP A 79 1.41 3.50 7.88
N ALA A 80 2.33 2.57 8.11
CA ALA A 80 2.02 1.32 8.79
C ALA A 80 1.64 1.55 10.26
N PHE A 81 2.26 2.51 10.95
CA PHE A 81 1.96 2.78 12.36
C PHE A 81 0.59 3.43 12.53
N GLU A 82 0.22 4.34 11.63
CA GLU A 82 -1.13 4.92 11.62
C GLU A 82 -2.21 3.85 11.38
N ASN A 83 -1.89 2.72 10.73
CA ASN A 83 -2.86 1.71 10.36
C ASN A 83 -2.76 0.40 11.18
N ASP A 84 -1.85 0.34 12.16
CA ASP A 84 -1.55 -0.86 12.96
C ASP A 84 -2.70 -1.26 13.90
N TYR A 85 -3.68 -0.37 14.12
CA TYR A 85 -4.87 -0.67 14.91
C TYR A 85 -5.95 -1.45 14.13
N GLN A 86 -5.82 -1.57 12.80
CA GLN A 86 -6.78 -2.32 11.99
C GLN A 86 -6.53 -3.82 12.20
N SER A 87 -7.60 -4.56 12.52
CA SER A 87 -7.54 -6.01 12.72
C SER A 87 -6.98 -6.79 11.52
N ASP A 88 -6.94 -6.15 10.35
CA ASP A 88 -6.37 -6.69 9.13
C ASP A 88 -5.58 -5.61 8.36
N PRO A 89 -4.24 -5.61 8.46
CA PRO A 89 -3.36 -4.69 7.73
C PRO A 89 -3.52 -4.78 6.20
N PHE A 90 -3.88 -5.96 5.68
CA PHE A 90 -4.04 -6.19 4.26
C PHE A 90 -5.29 -5.50 3.71
N VAL A 91 -6.39 -5.52 4.47
CA VAL A 91 -7.62 -4.80 4.11
C VAL A 91 -7.37 -3.29 4.07
N SER A 92 -6.63 -2.74 5.04
CA SER A 92 -6.29 -1.30 5.04
C SER A 92 -5.46 -0.92 3.81
N LEU A 93 -4.38 -1.67 3.53
CA LEU A 93 -3.54 -1.43 2.37
C LEU A 93 -4.31 -1.57 1.05
N THR A 94 -5.08 -2.65 0.89
CA THR A 94 -5.89 -2.92 -0.31
C THR A 94 -6.91 -1.82 -0.55
N SER A 95 -7.55 -1.33 0.51
CA SER A 95 -8.51 -0.23 0.40
C SER A 95 -7.87 1.06 -0.13
N LYS A 96 -6.65 1.36 0.32
CA LYS A 96 -5.89 2.54 -0.14
C LYS A 96 -5.49 2.40 -1.60
N ILE A 97 -5.01 1.24 -2.02
CA ILE A 97 -4.68 0.95 -3.42
C ILE A 97 -5.95 1.02 -4.31
N TYR A 98 -7.04 0.38 -3.89
CA TYR A 98 -8.30 0.34 -4.61
C TYR A 98 -8.89 1.75 -4.82
N SER A 99 -8.80 2.62 -3.81
CA SER A 99 -9.29 3.99 -3.90
C SER A 99 -8.59 4.84 -4.97
N LEU A 100 -7.31 4.57 -5.23
CA LEU A 100 -6.52 5.27 -6.24
C LEU A 100 -6.83 4.73 -7.64
N ILE A 101 -6.97 3.41 -7.77
CA ILE A 101 -7.37 2.78 -9.04
C ILE A 101 -8.76 3.24 -9.50
N LYS A 102 -9.68 3.49 -8.57
CA LYS A 102 -11.04 3.95 -8.90
C LYS A 102 -11.09 5.40 -9.42
N LYS A 103 -10.09 6.23 -9.11
CA LYS A 103 -9.98 7.60 -9.63
C LYS A 103 -9.58 7.65 -11.10
N ASP A 104 -8.99 6.58 -11.59
CA ASP A 104 -8.49 6.46 -12.96
C ASP A 104 -9.38 5.47 -13.72
N GLU A 105 -10.39 5.97 -14.45
CA GLU A 105 -11.38 5.13 -15.17
C GLU A 105 -10.78 4.29 -16.33
N GLY A 106 -9.45 4.34 -16.51
CA GLY A 106 -8.69 3.68 -17.56
C GLY A 106 -8.12 2.29 -17.21
N LYS A 107 -6.90 2.03 -17.70
CA LYS A 107 -6.25 0.71 -17.82
C LYS A 107 -6.14 -0.11 -16.52
N LEU A 108 -6.25 0.53 -15.36
CA LEU A 108 -6.04 -0.10 -14.05
C LEU A 108 -7.31 -0.72 -13.46
N LYS A 109 -8.48 -0.56 -14.10
CA LYS A 109 -9.75 -1.13 -13.62
C LYS A 109 -9.68 -2.65 -13.36
N ASN A 110 -8.96 -3.38 -14.23
CA ASN A 110 -8.75 -4.83 -14.07
C ASN A 110 -7.88 -5.14 -12.83
N LEU A 111 -6.81 -4.37 -12.60
CA LEU A 111 -5.97 -4.50 -11.41
C LEU A 111 -6.76 -4.21 -10.13
N GLY A 112 -7.65 -3.22 -10.16
CA GLY A 112 -8.53 -2.89 -9.04
C GLY A 112 -9.51 -4.02 -8.70
N GLN A 113 -10.06 -4.70 -9.71
CA GLN A 113 -10.92 -5.87 -9.51
C GLN A 113 -10.13 -7.07 -8.98
N GLU A 114 -8.92 -7.30 -9.50
CA GLU A 114 -8.04 -8.38 -9.04
C GLU A 114 -7.58 -8.16 -7.59
N LEU A 115 -7.15 -6.94 -7.24
CA LEU A 115 -6.83 -6.58 -5.86
C LEU A 115 -8.02 -6.69 -4.92
N LEU A 116 -9.22 -6.33 -5.38
CA LEU A 116 -10.44 -6.49 -4.59
C LEU A 116 -10.73 -7.98 -4.33
N ALA A 117 -10.57 -8.83 -5.35
CA ALA A 117 -10.76 -10.27 -5.22
C ALA A 117 -9.74 -10.89 -4.24
N ILE A 118 -8.45 -10.53 -4.37
CA ILE A 118 -7.39 -10.98 -3.47
C ILE A 118 -7.66 -10.45 -2.04
N GLY A 119 -8.04 -9.19 -1.90
CA GLY A 119 -8.39 -8.53 -0.63
C GLY A 119 -9.53 -9.21 0.11
N LYS A 120 -10.61 -9.54 -0.59
CA LYS A 120 -11.73 -10.31 -0.02
C LYS A 120 -11.27 -11.65 0.52
N LYS A 121 -10.53 -12.41 -0.29
CA LYS A 121 -10.12 -13.78 0.03
C LYS A 121 -9.13 -13.82 1.21
N LEU A 122 -8.11 -12.97 1.16
CA LEU A 122 -7.13 -12.89 2.24
C LEU A 122 -7.77 -12.34 3.52
N GLY A 123 -8.58 -11.29 3.42
CA GLY A 123 -9.21 -10.74 4.61
C GLY A 123 -10.18 -11.69 5.29
N ALA A 124 -10.96 -12.46 4.50
CA ALA A 124 -11.89 -13.45 5.05
C ALA A 124 -11.12 -14.59 5.74
N SER A 125 -10.00 -14.99 5.15
CA SER A 125 -9.11 -16.01 5.74
C SER A 125 -8.49 -15.54 7.06
N PHE A 126 -8.05 -14.29 7.16
CA PHE A 126 -7.54 -13.71 8.41
C PHE A 126 -8.64 -13.59 9.47
N ALA A 127 -9.82 -13.12 9.09
CA ALA A 127 -10.96 -12.96 10.00
C ALA A 127 -11.43 -14.29 10.62
N LEU A 128 -11.41 -15.36 9.84
CA LEU A 128 -11.85 -16.69 10.30
C LEU A 128 -10.78 -17.47 11.06
N ASN A 129 -9.50 -17.36 10.67
CA ASN A 129 -8.46 -18.31 11.09
C ASN A 129 -7.18 -17.69 11.70
N GLY A 130 -7.16 -16.38 11.96
CA GLY A 130 -6.29 -15.70 12.93
C GLY A 130 -4.78 -15.62 12.66
N ALA A 131 -4.17 -16.50 11.86
CA ALA A 131 -2.76 -16.44 11.41
C ALA A 131 -2.30 -17.71 10.66
N LYS A 132 -3.06 -18.81 10.69
CA LYS A 132 -2.49 -20.14 10.37
C LYS A 132 -2.22 -20.45 8.88
N PHE A 133 -2.59 -19.58 7.94
CA PHE A 133 -2.55 -19.93 6.51
C PHE A 133 -1.85 -18.94 5.56
N ALA A 134 -1.23 -17.86 6.03
CA ALA A 134 -0.82 -16.77 5.14
C ALA A 134 0.63 -16.80 4.60
N VAL A 135 1.48 -17.77 4.98
CA VAL A 135 2.90 -17.72 4.60
C VAL A 135 3.24 -18.60 3.38
N SER A 136 2.46 -19.65 3.10
CA SER A 136 2.84 -20.64 2.07
C SER A 136 2.59 -20.20 0.63
N THR A 137 1.69 -19.24 0.38
CA THR A 137 1.36 -18.76 -0.98
C THR A 137 2.25 -17.62 -1.46
N LEU A 138 2.74 -16.77 -0.54
CA LEU A 138 3.58 -15.62 -0.89
C LEU A 138 5.08 -15.94 -0.95
N THR A 139 5.51 -17.05 -0.34
CA THR A 139 6.94 -17.43 -0.27
C THR A 139 7.34 -18.50 -1.27
N SER A 140 6.40 -19.09 -2.02
CA SER A 140 6.64 -20.42 -2.58
C SER A 140 6.36 -20.55 -4.07
N GLY A 141 7.42 -20.33 -4.86
CA GLY A 141 7.65 -21.12 -6.07
C GLY A 141 8.00 -22.60 -5.78
N LEU A 142 7.70 -23.13 -4.58
CA LEU A 142 8.18 -24.42 -4.04
C LEU A 142 7.08 -25.31 -3.42
N VAL A 143 5.78 -24.99 -3.55
CA VAL A 143 4.69 -25.81 -2.97
C VAL A 143 3.89 -26.48 -4.09
N SER A 144 3.82 -27.81 -4.03
CA SER A 144 3.06 -28.65 -4.96
C SER A 144 1.60 -28.18 -5.12
N GLY A 145 1.15 -28.02 -6.36
CA GLY A 145 -0.17 -27.47 -6.71
C GLY A 145 -1.36 -28.18 -6.05
N SER A 146 -1.24 -29.47 -5.73
CA SER A 146 -2.30 -30.26 -5.09
C SER A 146 -2.59 -29.89 -3.63
N THR A 147 -1.62 -29.33 -2.90
CA THR A 147 -1.84 -28.84 -1.53
C THR A 147 -2.39 -27.42 -1.56
N LEU A 148 -2.04 -26.64 -2.58
CA LEU A 148 -2.53 -25.27 -2.80
C LEU A 148 -4.02 -25.26 -3.21
N GLU A 149 -4.42 -26.16 -4.11
CA GLU A 149 -5.83 -26.34 -4.51
C GLU A 149 -6.70 -26.77 -3.33
N LYS A 150 -6.27 -27.79 -2.57
CA LYS A 150 -7.03 -28.25 -1.39
C LYS A 150 -7.15 -27.19 -0.30
N ALA A 151 -6.11 -26.37 -0.12
CA ALA A 151 -6.19 -25.24 0.81
C ALA A 151 -7.14 -24.16 0.29
N ASN A 152 -7.11 -23.85 -1.02
CA ASN A 152 -8.05 -22.92 -1.64
C ASN A 152 -9.50 -23.38 -1.54
N ASP A 153 -9.77 -24.67 -1.76
CA ASP A 153 -11.12 -25.22 -1.68
C ASP A 153 -11.63 -25.22 -0.23
N ALA A 154 -10.81 -25.63 0.73
CA ALA A 154 -11.16 -25.57 2.15
C ALA A 154 -11.37 -24.13 2.65
N ILE A 155 -10.62 -23.17 2.11
CA ILE A 155 -10.81 -21.73 2.37
C ILE A 155 -12.15 -21.26 1.77
N ASN A 156 -12.44 -21.61 0.51
CA ASN A 156 -13.68 -21.21 -0.16
C ASN A 156 -14.92 -21.82 0.51
N ASP A 157 -14.85 -23.06 0.99
CA ASP A 157 -15.96 -23.74 1.68
C ASP A 157 -16.20 -23.18 3.10
N ALA A 158 -15.16 -22.67 3.76
CA ALA A 158 -15.24 -22.07 5.09
C ALA A 158 -15.61 -20.57 5.07
N ILE A 159 -15.31 -19.88 3.97
CA ILE A 159 -15.67 -18.47 3.78
C ILE A 159 -17.15 -18.39 3.39
N SER A 160 -17.96 -17.84 4.27
CA SER A 160 -19.35 -17.51 3.91
C SER A 160 -19.42 -16.19 3.14
N SER A 161 -20.30 -16.10 2.13
CA SER A 161 -20.53 -14.89 1.33
C SER A 161 -20.79 -13.61 2.16
N PRO A 162 -21.45 -13.64 3.34
CA PRO A 162 -21.61 -12.46 4.19
C PRO A 162 -20.29 -11.86 4.71
N ILE A 163 -19.26 -12.68 4.93
CA ILE A 163 -17.95 -12.21 5.40
C ILE A 163 -17.20 -11.51 4.26
N GLU A 164 -17.25 -12.09 3.05
CA GLU A 164 -16.66 -11.45 1.87
C GLU A 164 -17.32 -10.12 1.54
N GLU A 165 -18.66 -10.05 1.61
CA GLU A 165 -19.42 -8.81 1.38
C GLU A 165 -19.08 -7.74 2.43
N TYR A 166 -18.92 -8.12 3.70
CA TYR A 166 -18.50 -7.20 4.76
C TYR A 166 -17.09 -6.62 4.52
N ILE A 167 -16.16 -7.46 4.09
CA ILE A 167 -14.79 -7.05 3.79
C ILE A 167 -14.76 -6.18 2.53
N GLU A 168 -15.55 -6.55 1.51
CA GLU A 168 -15.72 -5.75 0.31
C GLU A 168 -16.25 -4.35 0.62
N GLU A 169 -17.27 -4.25 1.47
CA GLU A 169 -17.78 -2.97 1.94
C GLU A 169 -16.69 -2.17 2.62
N LYS A 170 -15.87 -2.77 3.50
CA LYS A 170 -14.75 -2.07 4.14
C LYS A 170 -13.72 -1.57 3.14
N ILE A 171 -13.33 -2.40 2.16
CA ILE A 171 -12.37 -2.02 1.11
C ILE A 171 -12.93 -0.87 0.27
N LYS A 172 -14.23 -0.90 -0.07
CA LYS A 172 -14.89 0.13 -0.89
C LYS A 172 -15.23 1.42 -0.13
N LYS A 173 -15.54 1.34 1.17
CA LYS A 173 -15.94 2.49 2.02
C LYS A 173 -14.77 3.23 2.65
N ALA A 174 -13.55 2.70 2.60
CA ALA A 174 -12.38 3.38 3.13
C ALA A 174 -12.23 4.76 2.45
N LYS A 175 -12.65 5.81 3.14
CA LYS A 175 -12.42 7.18 2.72
C LYS A 175 -10.93 7.46 2.80
N VAL A 176 -10.36 7.92 1.70
CA VAL A 176 -9.03 8.53 1.66
C VAL A 176 -9.16 9.85 2.42
N ASN A 177 -8.78 9.84 3.71
CA ASN A 177 -8.52 11.06 4.47
C ASN A 177 -7.13 11.60 4.13
#